data_AF-A0A9P4PEU0-F1
#
_entry.id   AF-A0A9P4PEU0-F1
#
_cell.length_a   1.000
_cell.length_b   1.000
_cell.length_c   1.000
_cell.angle_alpha   90.00
_cell.angle_beta   90.00
_cell.angle_gamma   90.00
#
_symmetry.space_group_name_H-M   'P 1'
#
loop_
_entity.id
_entity.type
_entity.pdbx_description
1 polymer ?
#
loop_
_entity_poly.entity_id
_entity_poly.type
_entity_poly.pdbx_seq_one_letter_code
_entity_poly.pdbx_strand_id
1 'polypeptide(L)'
;MSGIEVAGLVLGAIPLVLASMEFYAKGIAASKRCFRYREQFQSLLTELQIENTICKNSLHKLLKDMSEFLADPGGHRWQHRQFDYKLRKRLGTGYDSVFAAIDEVRGIIEDVKLRLKLHPSGIAQFNDDAKFREYYKRLDFSLKKIRL
;
A
#
# COMPACT_ATOMS: atom_id res chain seq x y z
N MET A 1 -17.45 -2.78 7.06
CA MET A 1 -17.04 -1.93 5.92
C MET A 1 -17.51 -2.60 4.65
N SER A 2 -18.05 -1.86 3.70
CA SER A 2 -18.32 -2.41 2.36
C SER A 2 -16.99 -2.67 1.64
N GLY A 3 -16.96 -3.58 0.67
CA GLY A 3 -15.75 -3.82 -0.12
C GLY A 3 -15.21 -2.53 -0.73
N ILE A 4 -16.11 -1.67 -1.23
CA ILE A 4 -15.76 -0.39 -1.84
C ILE A 4 -15.05 0.55 -0.87
N GLU A 5 -15.54 0.71 0.37
CA GLU A 5 -14.87 1.52 1.38
C GLU A 5 -13.41 1.06 1.60
N VAL A 6 -13.18 -0.25 1.56
CA VAL A 6 -11.83 -0.83 1.67
C VAL A 6 -10.97 -0.46 0.47
N ALA A 7 -11.50 -0.52 -0.76
CA ALA A 7 -10.75 -0.13 -1.96
C ALA A 7 -10.31 1.33 -1.94
N GLY A 8 -11.18 2.24 -1.48
CA GLY A 8 -10.85 3.65 -1.32
C GLY A 8 -9.74 3.87 -0.30
N LEU A 9 -9.81 3.17 0.83
CA LEU A 9 -8.78 3.24 1.87
C LEU A 9 -7.44 2.66 1.42
N VAL A 10 -7.45 1.53 0.70
CA VAL A 10 -6.24 0.93 0.12
C VAL A 10 -5.59 1.91 -0.85
N LEU A 11 -6.37 2.47 -1.79
CA LEU A 11 -5.87 3.45 -2.75
C LEU A 11 -5.30 4.71 -2.08
N GLY A 12 -5.90 5.18 -0.99
CA GLY A 12 -5.40 6.32 -0.22
C GLY A 12 -4.18 5.99 0.64
N ALA A 13 -4.06 4.75 1.11
CA ALA A 13 -3.00 4.35 2.04
C ALA A 13 -1.71 3.90 1.35
N ILE A 14 -1.75 3.30 0.16
CA ILE A 14 -0.54 2.89 -0.58
C ILE A 14 0.39 4.08 -0.88
N PRO A 15 -0.09 5.23 -1.40
CA PRO A 15 0.76 6.40 -1.65
C PRO A 15 1.49 6.89 -0.40
N LEU A 16 0.84 6.81 0.78
CA LEU A 16 1.45 7.20 2.05
C LEU A 16 2.57 6.22 2.46
N VAL A 17 2.37 4.92 2.25
CA VAL A 17 3.40 3.91 2.49
C VAL A 17 4.58 4.10 1.53
N LEU A 18 4.31 4.37 0.25
CA LEU A 18 5.36 4.64 -0.74
C LEU A 18 6.18 5.88 -0.38
N ALA A 19 5.52 7.01 -0.06
CA ALA A 19 6.21 8.23 0.37
C ALA A 19 7.09 7.98 1.62
N SER A 20 6.59 7.16 2.53
CA SER A 20 7.32 6.77 3.74
C SER A 20 8.54 5.88 3.42
N MET A 21 8.40 4.93 2.51
CA MET A 21 9.52 4.08 2.07
C MET A 21 10.55 4.89 1.28
N GLU A 22 10.14 5.81 0.41
CA GLU A 22 11.05 6.73 -0.29
C GLU A 22 11.82 7.61 0.69
N PHE A 23 11.16 8.09 1.75
CA PHE A 23 11.82 8.81 2.83
C PHE A 23 12.89 7.93 3.52
N TYR A 24 12.56 6.67 3.83
CA TYR A 24 13.52 5.73 4.39
C TYR A 24 14.70 5.44 3.45
N ALA A 25 14.46 5.28 2.14
CA ALA A 25 15.51 5.08 1.15
C ALA A 25 16.51 6.24 1.14
N LYS A 26 16.03 7.48 1.26
CA LYS A 26 16.88 8.67 1.40
C LYS A 26 17.70 8.64 2.70
N GLY A 27 17.09 8.27 3.82
CA GLY A 27 17.80 8.10 5.11
C GLY A 27 18.88 7.01 5.07
N ILE A 28 18.61 5.89 4.40
CA ILE A 28 19.58 4.81 4.19
C ILE A 28 20.75 5.28 3.32
N ALA A 29 20.47 6.01 2.24
CA ALA A 29 21.50 6.55 1.35
C ALA A 29 22.41 7.57 2.05
N ALA A 30 21.90 8.32 3.02
CA ALA A 30 22.66 9.27 3.83
C ALA A 30 23.53 8.59 4.92
N SER A 31 23.24 7.33 5.28
CA SER A 31 23.93 6.60 6.35
C SER A 31 24.90 5.55 5.80
N LYS A 32 26.22 5.78 6.00
CA LYS A 32 27.26 4.78 5.68
C LYS A 32 27.02 3.43 6.36
N ARG A 33 26.41 3.44 7.56
CA ARG A 33 26.14 2.24 8.36
C ARG A 33 25.05 1.35 7.73
N CYS A 34 24.07 1.97 7.08
CA CYS A 34 22.94 1.28 6.49
C CYS A 34 23.10 0.99 4.98
N PHE A 35 24.18 1.49 4.36
CA PHE A 35 24.43 1.39 2.92
C PHE A 35 24.36 -0.05 2.39
N ARG A 36 24.78 -1.05 3.18
CA ARG A 36 24.71 -2.48 2.82
C ARG A 36 23.30 -3.01 2.55
N TYR A 37 22.26 -2.29 2.97
CA TYR A 37 20.86 -2.66 2.76
C TYR A 37 20.19 -1.86 1.65
N ARG A 38 20.91 -0.93 1.01
CA ARG A 38 20.36 0.00 0.02
C ARG A 38 19.71 -0.73 -1.16
N GLU A 39 20.43 -1.65 -1.79
CA GLU A 39 19.94 -2.41 -2.95
C GLU A 39 18.67 -3.20 -2.60
N GLN A 40 18.69 -3.90 -1.48
CA GLN A 40 17.58 -4.75 -1.06
C GLN A 40 16.35 -3.91 -0.69
N PHE A 41 16.55 -2.73 -0.07
CA PHE A 41 15.47 -1.80 0.23
C PHE A 41 14.91 -1.14 -1.04
N GLN A 42 15.77 -0.81 -2.01
CA GLN A 42 15.35 -0.29 -3.31
C GLN A 42 14.53 -1.31 -4.11
N SER A 43 14.89 -2.60 -4.07
CA SER A 43 14.08 -3.68 -4.64
C SER A 43 12.67 -3.70 -4.05
N LEU A 44 12.56 -3.69 -2.71
CA LEU A 44 11.26 -3.69 -2.03
C LEU A 44 10.41 -2.45 -2.36
N LEU A 45 11.05 -1.28 -2.45
CA LEU A 45 10.36 -0.06 -2.87
C LEU A 45 9.84 -0.19 -4.31
N THR A 46 10.65 -0.72 -5.21
CA THR A 46 10.31 -0.90 -6.62
C THR A 46 9.16 -1.91 -6.78
N GLU A 47 9.21 -3.03 -6.06
CA GLU A 47 8.15 -4.04 -6.03
C GLU A 47 6.83 -3.43 -5.56
N LEU A 48 6.84 -2.66 -4.46
CA LEU A 48 5.63 -2.00 -3.98
C LEU A 48 5.09 -0.94 -4.96
N GLN A 49 5.96 -0.23 -5.67
CA GLN A 49 5.55 0.72 -6.72
C GLN A 49 4.89 0.00 -7.91
N ILE A 50 5.42 -1.16 -8.31
CA ILE A 50 4.84 -2.01 -9.35
C ILE A 50 3.46 -2.50 -8.91
N GLU A 51 3.33 -3.07 -7.72
CA GLU A 51 2.05 -3.56 -7.19
C GLU A 51 1.00 -2.45 -7.08
N ASN A 52 1.40 -1.26 -6.60
CA ASN A 52 0.51 -0.10 -6.59
C ASN A 52 0.03 0.27 -8.00
N THR A 53 0.94 0.23 -8.99
CA THR A 53 0.61 0.55 -10.38
C THR A 53 -0.36 -0.48 -10.95
N ILE A 54 -0.17 -1.77 -10.67
CA ILE A 54 -1.08 -2.84 -11.07
C ILE A 54 -2.44 -2.65 -10.41
N CYS A 55 -2.47 -2.43 -9.10
CA CYS A 55 -3.70 -2.18 -8.34
C CYS A 55 -4.47 -0.98 -8.89
N LYS A 56 -3.80 0.16 -9.10
CA LYS A 56 -4.40 1.36 -9.71
C LYS A 56 -4.91 1.09 -11.10
N ASN A 57 -4.15 0.43 -11.97
CA ASN A 57 -4.56 0.14 -13.34
C ASN A 57 -5.76 -0.82 -13.39
N SER A 58 -5.77 -1.85 -12.55
CA SER A 58 -6.89 -2.78 -12.41
C SER A 58 -8.13 -2.05 -11.92
N LEU A 59 -8.01 -1.24 -10.88
CA LEU A 59 -9.12 -0.42 -10.39
C LEU A 59 -9.58 0.61 -11.43
N HIS A 60 -8.68 1.25 -12.17
CA HIS A 60 -9.02 2.19 -13.24
C HIS A 60 -9.79 1.51 -14.37
N LYS A 61 -9.42 0.26 -14.74
CA LYS A 61 -10.17 -0.53 -15.72
C LYS A 61 -11.56 -0.91 -15.21
N LEU A 62 -11.68 -1.27 -13.93
CA LEU A 62 -12.96 -1.61 -13.29
C LEU A 62 -13.85 -0.39 -13.08
N LEU A 63 -13.24 0.77 -12.85
CA LEU A 63 -13.87 2.05 -12.50
C LEU A 63 -13.77 3.07 -13.63
N LYS A 64 -13.61 2.64 -14.89
CA LYS A 64 -13.33 3.52 -16.05
C LYS A 64 -14.33 4.68 -16.21
N ASP A 65 -15.57 4.48 -15.76
CA ASP A 65 -16.66 5.46 -15.82
C ASP A 65 -16.90 6.17 -14.47
N MET A 66 -15.97 6.03 -13.52
CA MET A 66 -16.01 6.52 -12.14
C MET A 66 -14.71 7.26 -11.79
N SER A 67 -14.15 8.03 -12.73
CA SER A 67 -12.91 8.80 -12.56
C SER A 67 -12.92 9.73 -11.34
N GLU A 68 -14.10 10.24 -10.95
CA GLU A 68 -14.30 11.06 -9.76
C GLU A 68 -13.93 10.34 -8.44
N PHE A 69 -13.94 9.01 -8.41
CA PHE A 69 -13.55 8.21 -7.24
C PHE A 69 -12.03 8.09 -7.11
N LEU A 70 -11.35 8.00 -8.25
CA LEU A 70 -9.88 7.96 -8.29
C LEU A 70 -9.28 9.32 -7.92
N ALA A 71 -10.06 10.40 -8.09
CA ALA A 71 -9.67 11.75 -7.68
C ALA A 71 -9.74 11.96 -6.15
N ASP A 72 -10.64 11.27 -5.45
CA ASP A 72 -10.78 11.33 -3.98
C ASP A 72 -10.87 9.92 -3.36
N PRO A 73 -9.77 9.14 -3.31
CA PRO A 73 -9.76 7.80 -2.75
C PRO A 73 -10.10 7.78 -1.26
N GLY A 74 -11.12 7.01 -0.87
CA GLY A 74 -11.56 6.91 0.53
C GLY A 74 -12.47 8.07 0.98
N GLY A 75 -12.83 8.99 0.09
CA GLY A 75 -13.80 10.05 0.35
C GLY A 75 -15.22 9.54 0.62
N HIS A 76 -16.13 10.45 1.02
CA HIS A 76 -17.49 10.09 1.45
C HIS A 76 -18.29 9.31 0.40
N ARG A 77 -18.02 9.55 -0.89
CA ARG A 77 -18.65 8.86 -2.02
C ARG A 77 -18.45 7.33 -2.00
N TRP A 78 -17.35 6.85 -1.42
CA TRP A 78 -17.04 5.43 -1.28
C TRP A 78 -17.98 4.71 -0.29
N GLN A 79 -18.74 5.45 0.52
CA GLN A 79 -19.68 4.91 1.52
C GLN A 79 -21.11 4.72 0.97
N HIS A 80 -21.39 5.19 -0.24
CA HIS A 80 -22.75 5.17 -0.80
C HIS A 80 -23.11 3.79 -1.40
N ARG A 81 -24.17 3.16 -0.88
CA ARG A 81 -24.67 1.84 -1.32
C ARG A 81 -24.98 1.72 -2.82
N GLN A 82 -25.36 2.81 -3.48
CA GLN A 82 -25.61 2.80 -4.93
C GLN A 82 -24.37 2.41 -5.74
N PHE A 83 -23.17 2.69 -5.23
CA PHE A 83 -21.92 2.34 -5.91
C PHE A 83 -21.56 0.88 -5.68
N ASP A 84 -21.81 0.35 -4.48
CA ASP A 84 -21.63 -1.07 -4.18
C ASP A 84 -22.46 -1.93 -5.13
N TYR A 85 -23.72 -1.54 -5.32
CA TYR A 85 -24.61 -2.18 -6.26
C TYR A 85 -24.11 -2.10 -7.71
N LYS A 86 -23.64 -0.93 -8.17
CA LYS A 86 -23.11 -0.78 -9.55
C LYS A 86 -21.88 -1.63 -9.78
N LEU A 87 -20.95 -1.71 -8.81
CA LEU A 87 -19.77 -2.59 -8.92
C LEU A 87 -20.15 -4.06 -8.88
N ARG A 88 -21.02 -4.48 -7.96
CA ARG A 88 -21.52 -5.87 -7.89
C ARG A 88 -22.13 -6.28 -9.21
N LYS A 89 -22.96 -5.42 -9.81
CA LYS A 89 -23.57 -5.69 -11.12
C LYS A 89 -22.53 -5.80 -12.26
N ARG A 90 -21.47 -4.98 -12.23
CA ARG A 90 -20.44 -4.95 -13.27
C ARG A 90 -19.45 -6.12 -13.15
N LEU A 91 -19.04 -6.43 -11.93
CA LEU A 91 -18.07 -7.48 -11.61
C LEU A 91 -18.71 -8.87 -11.55
N GLY A 92 -20.03 -8.94 -11.32
CA GLY A 92 -20.76 -10.20 -11.23
C GLY A 92 -20.14 -11.12 -10.18
N THR A 93 -19.86 -12.36 -10.59
CA THR A 93 -19.22 -13.38 -9.75
C THR A 93 -17.78 -13.04 -9.34
N GLY A 94 -17.10 -12.14 -10.06
CA GLY A 94 -15.75 -11.70 -9.73
C GLY A 94 -15.69 -10.63 -8.63
N TYR A 95 -16.83 -10.12 -8.18
CA TYR A 95 -16.87 -9.05 -7.17
C TYR A 95 -16.17 -9.49 -5.87
N ASP A 96 -16.55 -10.63 -5.33
CA ASP A 96 -16.03 -11.07 -4.02
C ASP A 96 -14.52 -11.40 -4.10
N SER A 97 -14.05 -12.00 -5.21
CA SER A 97 -12.63 -12.28 -5.43
C SER A 97 -11.78 -11.01 -5.54
N VAL A 98 -12.28 -9.98 -6.25
CA VAL A 98 -11.58 -8.69 -6.35
C VAL A 98 -11.49 -8.02 -4.98
N PHE A 99 -12.58 -8.03 -4.21
CA PHE A 99 -12.58 -7.40 -2.89
C PHE A 99 -11.78 -8.19 -1.85
N ALA A 100 -11.69 -9.51 -1.95
CA ALA A 100 -10.78 -10.31 -1.14
C ALA A 100 -9.31 -9.92 -1.38
N ALA A 101 -8.91 -9.75 -2.65
CA ALA A 101 -7.56 -9.29 -2.98
C ALA A 101 -7.27 -7.87 -2.43
N ILE A 102 -8.26 -6.97 -2.52
CA ILE A 102 -8.15 -5.62 -1.95
C ILE A 102 -8.04 -5.66 -0.42
N ASP A 103 -8.79 -6.56 0.23
CA ASP A 103 -8.75 -6.77 1.68
C ASP A 103 -7.38 -7.25 2.15
N GLU A 104 -6.78 -8.17 1.39
CA GLU A 104 -5.42 -8.66 1.63
C GLU A 104 -4.38 -7.54 1.51
N VAL A 105 -4.47 -6.72 0.46
CA VAL A 105 -3.61 -5.54 0.29
C VAL A 105 -3.79 -4.56 1.46
N ARG A 106 -5.01 -4.35 1.96
CA ARG A 106 -5.25 -3.53 3.18
C ARG A 106 -4.48 -4.08 4.37
N GLY A 107 -4.61 -5.37 4.66
CA GLY A 107 -3.92 -6.01 5.79
C GLY A 107 -2.41 -5.84 5.70
N ILE A 108 -1.85 -5.93 4.49
CA ILE A 108 -0.41 -5.74 4.26
C ILE A 108 0.00 -4.29 4.49
N ILE A 109 -0.79 -3.32 4.04
CA ILE A 109 -0.54 -1.90 4.30
C ILE A 109 -0.55 -1.58 5.80
N GLU A 110 -1.51 -2.15 6.55
CA GLU A 110 -1.57 -1.99 8.00
C GLU A 110 -0.34 -2.59 8.68
N ASP A 111 0.07 -3.79 8.25
CA ASP A 111 1.29 -4.44 8.70
C ASP A 111 2.54 -3.60 8.42
N VAL A 112 2.66 -3.06 7.21
CA VAL A 112 3.79 -2.20 6.82
C VAL A 112 3.80 -0.92 7.65
N LYS A 113 2.65 -0.28 7.86
CA LYS A 113 2.54 0.92 8.72
C LYS A 113 3.01 0.65 10.15
N LEU A 114 2.56 -0.46 10.75
CA LEU A 114 2.97 -0.87 12.10
C LEU A 114 4.47 -1.16 12.17
N ARG A 115 5.01 -1.86 11.17
CA ARG A 115 6.42 -2.29 11.13
C ARG A 115 7.38 -1.15 10.83
N LEU A 116 6.95 -0.15 10.05
CA LEU A 116 7.76 1.02 9.75
C LEU A 116 7.88 2.00 10.92
N LYS A 117 7.10 1.86 11.99
CA LYS A 117 7.08 2.75 13.18
C LYS A 117 7.39 4.22 12.84
N LEU A 118 6.62 4.75 11.89
CA LEU A 118 6.85 6.09 11.37
C LEU A 118 6.65 7.13 12.47
N HIS A 119 7.66 7.97 12.70
CA HIS A 119 7.44 9.22 13.43
C HIS A 119 6.65 10.17 12.51
N PRO A 120 5.70 10.97 13.03
CA PRO A 120 4.94 11.94 12.22
C PRO A 120 5.81 12.92 11.43
N SER A 121 7.04 13.16 11.88
CA SER A 121 7.99 14.08 11.24
C SER A 121 8.77 13.47 10.07
N GLY A 122 8.59 12.18 9.77
CA GLY A 122 9.41 11.47 8.78
C GLY A 122 10.88 11.58 9.13
N ILE A 123 11.30 11.11 10.30
CA ILE A 123 12.74 10.95 10.66
C ILE A 123 12.91 9.51 11.09
N ALA A 124 13.97 8.87 10.60
CA ALA A 124 14.28 7.49 10.95
C ALA A 124 14.51 7.34 12.45
N GLN A 125 13.72 6.52 13.14
CA GLN A 125 13.88 6.22 14.57
C GLN A 125 15.00 5.20 14.86
N PHE A 126 15.98 5.07 13.96
CA PHE A 126 17.09 4.14 14.15
C PHE A 126 18.43 4.87 14.13
N ASN A 127 19.08 4.85 15.28
CA ASN A 127 20.48 5.24 15.42
C ASN A 127 21.39 3.99 15.43
N ASP A 128 20.81 2.79 15.24
CA ASP A 128 21.50 1.51 15.38
C ASP A 128 21.07 0.46 14.32
N ASP A 129 22.07 -0.27 13.83
CA ASP A 129 21.98 -1.27 12.75
C ASP A 129 21.08 -2.46 13.09
N ALA A 130 21.06 -2.87 14.37
CA ALA A 130 20.27 -4.00 14.81
C ALA A 130 18.76 -3.71 14.69
N LYS A 131 18.33 -2.53 15.14
CA LYS A 131 16.94 -2.07 15.03
C LYS A 131 16.53 -1.88 13.57
N PHE A 132 17.39 -1.30 12.74
CA PHE A 132 17.13 -1.20 11.31
C PHE A 132 16.90 -2.58 10.67
N ARG A 133 17.76 -3.56 10.96
CA ARG A 133 17.64 -4.93 10.45
C ARG A 133 16.33 -5.59 10.89
N GLU A 134 15.91 -5.36 12.13
CA GLU A 134 14.65 -5.90 12.65
C GLU A 134 13.43 -5.34 11.89
N TYR A 135 13.36 -4.01 11.72
CA TYR A 135 12.28 -3.38 10.95
C TYR A 135 12.30 -3.79 9.47
N TYR A 136 13.49 -3.84 8.87
CA TYR A 136 13.69 -4.28 7.50
C TYR A 136 13.20 -5.72 7.27
N LYS A 137 13.63 -6.68 8.10
CA LYS A 137 13.20 -8.08 8.01
C LYS A 137 11.69 -8.22 8.14
N ARG A 138 11.08 -7.44 9.04
CA ARG A 138 9.63 -7.43 9.22
C ARG A 138 8.92 -6.90 7.97
N LEU A 139 9.42 -5.83 7.36
CA LEU A 139 8.83 -5.26 6.16
C LEU A 139 8.95 -6.20 4.95
N ASP A 140 10.13 -6.78 4.73
CA ASP A 140 10.38 -7.78 3.66
C ASP A 140 9.40 -8.97 3.76
N PHE A 141 9.16 -9.48 4.98
CA PHE A 141 8.20 -10.56 5.20
C PHE A 141 6.77 -10.18 4.80
N SER A 142 6.33 -8.96 5.14
CA SER A 142 4.98 -8.49 4.80
C SER A 142 4.78 -8.29 3.30
N LEU A 143 5.83 -7.85 2.58
CA LEU A 143 5.76 -7.68 1.12
C LEU A 143 5.80 -9.02 0.38
N LYS A 144 6.58 -10.00 0.86
CA LYS A 144 6.58 -11.36 0.29
C LYS A 144 5.22 -12.04 0.35
N LYS A 145 4.36 -11.66 1.29
CA LYS A 145 2.99 -12.16 1.41
C LYS A 145 2.09 -11.73 0.24
N ILE A 146 2.44 -10.66 -0.50
CA ILE A 146 1.67 -10.17 -1.67
C ILE A 146 1.75 -11.17 -2.85
N ARG A 147 2.81 -11.99 -2.94
CA ARG A 147 2.92 -13.03 -3.97
C ARG A 147 2.15 -14.29 -3.56
N LEU A 148 0.85 -14.34 -3.87
CA LEU A 148 0.07 -15.56 -4.03
C LEU A 148 -0.83 -15.46 -5.27
#